data_AF-A0A562IBS1-F1
#
_entry.id   AF-A0A562IBS1-F1
#
_cell.length_a   1.000
_cell.length_b   1.000
_cell.length_c   1.000
_cell.angle_alpha   90.00
_cell.angle_beta   90.00
_cell.angle_gamma   90.00
#
_symmetry.space_group_name_H-M   'P 1'
#
loop_
_entity.id
_entity.type
_entity.pdbx_description
1 polymer ?
#
loop_
_entity_poly.entity_id
_entity_poly.type
_entity_poly.pdbx_seq_one_letter_code
_entity_poly.pdbx_strand_id
1 'polypeptide(L)' 'MSCSECPALLTVTPGAPQRRTCSDACRQRRSRRLRAEAATAFRAQAADLLRRQTRAVIAGDAAELRRVEADAARLFAA' A
#
# COMPACT_ATOMS: atom_id res chain seq x y z
N MET A 1 -12.29 10.67 -21.62
CA MET A 1 -11.66 9.86 -20.55
C MET A 1 -12.62 9.81 -19.37
N SER A 2 -12.78 8.67 -18.68
CA SER A 2 -13.70 8.53 -17.53
C SER A 2 -12.96 8.68 -16.19
N CYS A 3 -13.70 9.06 -15.15
CA CYS A 3 -13.21 9.11 -13.77
C CYS A 3 -12.93 7.69 -13.25
N SER A 4 -11.85 7.51 -12.48
CA SER A 4 -11.51 6.19 -11.90
C SER A 4 -12.42 5.75 -10.75
N GLU A 5 -13.29 6.63 -10.25
CA GLU A 5 -14.11 6.39 -9.05
C GLU A 5 -15.62 6.55 -9.30
N CYS A 6 -16.04 6.90 -10.52
CA CYS A 6 -17.45 7.03 -10.91
C CYS A 6 -17.59 7.03 -12.44
N PRO A 7 -18.79 6.81 -12.99
CA PRO A 7 -19.00 6.79 -14.45
C PRO A 7 -18.92 8.17 -15.13
N ALA A 8 -18.64 9.25 -14.39
CA ALA A 8 -18.56 10.60 -14.95
C ALA A 8 -17.38 10.74 -15.92
N LEU A 9 -17.60 11.49 -17.01
CA LEU A 9 -16.55 11.88 -17.94
C LEU A 9 -15.67 12.97 -17.32
N LEU A 10 -14.38 12.90 -17.60
CA LEU A 10 -13.41 13.92 -17.25
C LEU A 10 -13.43 15.00 -18.33
N THR A 11 -13.63 16.25 -17.92
CA THR A 11 -13.43 17.41 -18.77
C THR A 11 -11.94 17.56 -19.03
N VAL A 12 -11.54 17.46 -20.30
CA VAL A 12 -10.14 17.64 -20.73
C VAL A 12 -10.01 19.04 -21.29
N THR A 13 -9.29 19.89 -20.57
CA THR A 13 -8.92 21.23 -21.05
C THR A 13 -7.53 21.15 -21.71
N PRO A 14 -7.36 21.61 -22.97
CA PRO A 14 -6.06 21.63 -23.61
C PRO A 14 -5.03 22.41 -22.76
N GLY A 15 -3.84 21.83 -22.55
CA GLY A 15 -2.78 22.43 -21.74
C GLY A 15 -2.88 22.21 -20.22
N ALA A 16 -3.98 21.63 -19.71
CA ALA A 16 -4.10 21.33 -18.29
C ALA A 16 -3.47 19.96 -17.91
N PRO A 17 -3.03 19.78 -16.65
CA PRO A 17 -2.56 18.48 -16.16
C PRO A 17 -3.62 17.39 -16.31
N GLN A 18 -3.21 16.19 -16.71
CA GLN A 18 -4.11 15.04 -16.83
C GLN A 18 -4.71 14.70 -15.46
N ARG A 19 -6.04 14.81 -15.34
CA ARG A 19 -6.77 14.43 -14.13
C ARG A 19 -7.24 12.98 -14.22
N ARG A 20 -7.25 12.27 -13.09
CA ARG A 20 -7.80 10.90 -12.98
C ARG A 20 -9.20 10.85 -12.34
N THR A 21 -9.58 11.92 -11.64
CA THR A 21 -10.85 12.02 -10.90
C THR A 21 -11.61 13.27 -11.32
N CYS A 22 -12.94 13.18 -11.44
CA CYS A 22 -13.79 14.26 -11.92
C CYS A 22 -14.06 15.36 -10.87
N SER A 23 -13.94 15.03 -9.59
CA SER A 23 -14.24 15.95 -8.48
C SER A 23 -13.35 15.68 -7.27
N ASP A 24 -13.33 16.61 -6.32
CA ASP A 24 -12.61 16.43 -5.07
C ASP A 24 -13.21 15.32 -4.20
N ALA A 25 -14.53 15.09 -4.27
CA ALA A 25 -15.15 13.93 -3.65
C ALA A 25 -14.59 12.60 -4.20
N CYS A 26 -14.43 12.50 -5.54
CA CYS A 26 -13.77 11.33 -6.14
C CYS A 26 -12.29 11.25 -5.77
N ARG A 27 -11.58 12.38 -5.71
CA ARG A 27 -10.19 12.42 -5.26
C ARG A 27 -10.04 11.89 -3.83
N GLN A 28 -10.92 12.29 -2.92
CA GLN A 28 -10.94 11.83 -1.53
C GLN A 28 -11.31 10.35 -1.44
N ARG A 29 -12.30 9.87 -2.19
CA ARG A 29 -12.63 8.43 -2.26
C ARG A 29 -11.43 7.60 -2.70
N ARG A 30 -10.78 8.00 -3.78
CA ARG A 30 -9.55 7.35 -4.26
C ARG A 30 -8.47 7.35 -3.19
N SER A 31 -8.23 8.48 -2.53
CA SER A 31 -7.22 8.59 -1.48
C SER A 31 -7.52 7.66 -0.30
N ARG A 32 -8.78 7.59 0.16
CA ARG A 32 -9.19 6.67 1.24
C ARG A 32 -9.00 5.21 0.84
N ARG A 33 -9.39 4.85 -0.38
CA ARG A 33 -9.20 3.50 -0.93
C ARG A 33 -7.73 3.12 -0.97
N LEU A 34 -6.87 3.97 -1.53
CA LEU A 34 -5.42 3.72 -1.59
C LEU A 34 -4.80 3.59 -0.20
N ARG A 35 -5.23 4.40 0.78
CA ARG A 35 -4.78 4.25 2.18
C ARG A 35 -5.23 2.93 2.79
N ALA A 36 -6.46 2.50 2.53
CA ALA A 36 -6.98 1.22 3.02
C ALA A 36 -6.26 0.03 2.38
N GLU A 37 -5.98 0.09 1.08
CA GLU A 37 -5.18 -0.90 0.35
C GLU A 37 -3.76 -0.97 0.93
N ALA A 38 -3.09 0.19 1.12
CA ALA A 38 -1.76 0.25 1.73
C ALA A 38 -1.75 -0.30 3.16
N ALA A 39 -2.73 0.05 4.00
CA ALA A 39 -2.84 -0.47 5.36
C ALA A 39 -3.13 -1.98 5.41
N THR A 40 -3.79 -2.52 4.39
CA THR A 40 -4.03 -3.96 4.26
C THR A 40 -2.75 -4.68 3.86
N ALA A 41 -2.03 -4.15 2.86
CA ALA A 41 -0.74 -4.69 2.42
C ALA A 41 0.29 -4.69 3.56
N PHE A 42 0.38 -3.57 4.30
CA PHE A 42 1.25 -3.45 5.46
C PHE A 42 0.94 -4.52 6.52
N ARG A 43 -0.35 -4.71 6.87
CA ARG A 43 -0.77 -5.73 7.84
C ARG A 43 -0.41 -7.14 7.39
N ALA A 44 -0.57 -7.45 6.10
CA ALA A 44 -0.20 -8.74 5.55
C ALA A 44 1.32 -9.00 5.65
N GLN A 45 2.14 -8.00 5.32
CA GLN A 45 3.60 -8.09 5.44
C GLN A 45 4.06 -8.23 6.89
N ALA A 46 3.48 -7.46 7.82
CA ALA A 46 3.80 -7.57 9.24
C ALA A 46 3.44 -8.96 9.80
N ALA A 47 2.28 -9.50 9.43
CA ALA A 47 1.89 -10.86 9.82
C ALA A 47 2.84 -11.92 9.26
N ASP A 48 3.32 -11.73 8.03
CA ASP A 48 4.31 -12.64 7.44
C ASP A 48 5.65 -12.63 8.19
N LEU A 49 6.14 -11.44 8.55
CA LEU A 49 7.35 -11.29 9.36
C LEU A 49 7.22 -12.00 10.71
N LEU A 50 6.09 -11.84 11.41
CA LEU A 50 5.85 -12.53 12.68
C LEU A 50 5.86 -14.06 12.52
N ARG A 51 5.26 -14.59 11.45
CA ARG A 51 5.29 -16.04 11.17
C ARG A 51 6.70 -16.54 10.89
N ARG A 52 7.48 -15.82 10.06
CA ARG A 52 8.87 -16.16 9.76
C ARG A 52 9.75 -16.07 11.00
N GLN A 53 9.61 -15.02 11.80
CA GLN A 53 10.31 -14.87 13.08
C GLN A 53 10.03 -16.05 14.00
N THR A 54 8.76 -16.39 14.21
CA THR A 54 8.35 -17.49 15.08
C THR A 54 8.98 -18.81 14.62
N ARG A 55 8.92 -19.10 13.31
CA ARG A 55 9.54 -20.30 12.74
C ARG A 55 11.06 -20.31 12.94
N ALA A 56 11.73 -19.19 12.72
CA ALA A 56 13.17 -19.08 12.88
C ALA A 56 13.61 -19.23 14.35
N VAL A 57 12.84 -18.68 15.30
CA VAL A 57 13.08 -18.88 16.74
C VAL A 57 12.96 -20.35 17.11
N ILE A 58 11.88 -21.03 16.69
CA ILE A 58 11.68 -22.46 16.97
C ILE A 58 12.80 -23.31 16.37
N ALA A 59 13.27 -22.96 15.17
CA ALA A 59 14.33 -23.67 14.47
C ALA A 59 15.75 -23.31 14.93
N GLY A 60 15.92 -22.27 15.76
CA GLY A 60 17.24 -21.73 16.11
C GLY A 60 18.00 -21.10 14.93
N ASP A 61 17.29 -20.63 13.89
CA ASP A 61 17.89 -20.09 12.67
C ASP A 61 18.24 -18.60 12.82
N ALA A 62 19.46 -18.35 13.28
CA ALA A 62 19.99 -16.99 13.44
C ALA A 62 20.15 -16.23 12.11
N ALA A 63 20.34 -16.92 10.98
CA ALA A 63 20.48 -16.27 9.69
C ALA A 63 19.13 -15.72 9.20
N GLU A 64 18.06 -16.48 9.38
CA GLU A 64 16.70 -16.05 9.05
C GLU A 64 16.22 -14.92 9.98
N LEU A 65 16.56 -14.96 11.26
CA LEU A 65 16.24 -13.86 12.19
C LEU A 65 16.84 -12.51 11.75
N ARG A 66 18.09 -12.50 11.29
CA ARG A 66 18.72 -11.27 10.75
C ARG A 66 18.02 -10.77 9.48
N ARG A 67 17.52 -11.67 8.62
CA ARG A 67 16.75 -11.28 7.43
C ARG A 67 15.41 -10.67 7.81
N VAL A 68 14.71 -11.28 8.77
CA VAL A 68 13.44 -10.76 9.31
C VAL A 68 13.65 -9.38 9.92
N GLU A 69 14.73 -9.16 10.67
CA GLU A 69 15.06 -7.85 11.24
C GLU A 69 15.30 -6.79 10.14
N ALA A 70 16.06 -7.13 9.10
CA ALA A 70 16.29 -6.23 7.97
C ALA A 70 15.01 -5.93 7.17
N ASP A 71 14.14 -6.93 6.98
CA ASP A 71 12.83 -6.76 6.34
C ASP A 71 11.91 -5.87 7.19
N ALA A 72 11.90 -6.06 8.51
CA ALA A 72 11.14 -5.23 9.45
C ALA A 72 11.63 -3.78 9.40
N ALA A 73 12.95 -3.54 9.44
CA ALA A 73 13.50 -2.20 9.33
C ALA A 73 13.05 -1.49 8.05
N ARG A 74 12.99 -2.20 6.92
CA ARG A 74 12.44 -1.64 5.67
C ARG A 74 10.94 -1.35 5.73
N LEU A 75 10.17 -2.24 6.34
CA LEU A 75 8.71 -2.12 6.41
C LEU A 75 8.27 -0.96 7.32
N PHE A 76 8.95 -0.74 8.44
CA PHE A 76 8.58 0.27 9.44
C PHE A 76 9.28 1.63 9.27
N ALA A 77 10.25 1.74 8.35
CA ALA A 77 10.90 3.03 8.02
C ALA A 77 10.18 3.83 6.93
N ALA A 78 9.15 3.25 6.28
CA ALA A 78 8.32 3.88 5.25
C ALA A 78 7.10 4.61 5.85
#